data_AF-A0A7X6N4W7-F1
#
_entry.id   AF-A0A7X6N4W7-F1
#
_cell.length_a   1.000
_cell.length_b   1.000
_cell.length_c   1.000
_cell.angle_alpha   90.00
_cell.angle_beta   90.00
_cell.angle_gamma   90.00
#
_symmetry.space_group_name_H-M   'P 1'
#
loop_
_entity.id
_entity.type
_entity.pdbx_description
1 polymer ?
#
loop_
_entity_poly.entity_id
_entity_poly.type
_entity_poly.pdbx_seq_one_letter_code
_entity_poly.pdbx_strand_id
1 'polypeptide(L)'
;MARYSKVSHLLISTALMSLAVQGYMILAPLHLQADVSQTTINNNVTNDVTQVTASEFSKYFKLNKDTMLAGESNNGNQLITLTSNQRDQVGNFTLKKKIDMHKSFKLSGQLNLGNKSMDAGGADGVSIVFHPGKIDQIGQGGAATGFGGIPGAFGFKWDTYHNPNDPDEFANNQAYAAFVRNDVQNSPEVDLKTAQKIANPVNNNFIPVEVQYDGNSHVMTIQYGEQTFTKNLTEWIGNNQAMALAMTASTGANFNLQQFKFQSFDYTSVIQKSNLKIEYQDENGHEIRPSTTMIGPVNSPFVIQPLSIYGYQYRTSSNQLHGKFAEADQTIVLTYQQIPTGSMTVHFVDQNGHQLAPDKTVTGLAGDAFNLDIPTVNGYTPNTKNNTITGYLRAGANEQTLTFEPITTHMNIIYQDENG
;
A
#
# COMPACT_ATOMS: atom_id res chain seq x y z
N MET A 1 -1.13 -38.74 41.04
CA MET A 1 -0.51 -37.44 40.69
C MET A 1 -0.48 -37.38 39.16
N ALA A 2 -1.45 -36.72 38.50
CA ALA A 2 -1.49 -35.26 38.23
C ALA A 2 -0.30 -34.83 37.34
N ARG A 3 -0.44 -34.16 36.18
CA ARG A 3 -1.54 -33.57 35.40
C ARG A 3 -1.01 -33.37 33.96
N TYR A 4 -1.85 -33.61 32.95
CA TYR A 4 -1.63 -33.11 31.57
C TYR A 4 -2.11 -31.64 31.46
N SER A 5 -1.38 -30.80 30.72
CA SER A 5 -1.73 -29.39 30.47
C SER A 5 -1.89 -29.08 28.97
N LYS A 6 -3.15 -28.83 28.60
CA LYS A 6 -3.71 -27.86 27.63
C LYS A 6 -2.91 -27.47 26.37
N VAL A 7 -3.47 -27.85 25.21
CA VAL A 7 -3.46 -27.03 23.98
C VAL A 7 -4.92 -26.75 23.62
N SER A 8 -5.31 -25.49 23.65
CA SER A 8 -6.66 -24.99 23.37
C SER A 8 -6.91 -24.91 21.86
N HIS A 9 -7.78 -25.79 21.35
CA HIS A 9 -8.44 -25.61 20.06
C HIS A 9 -9.81 -24.97 20.29
N LEU A 10 -10.00 -23.80 19.69
CA LEU A 10 -11.27 -23.06 19.68
C LEU A 10 -12.23 -23.72 18.69
N LEU A 11 -13.05 -24.65 19.17
CA LEU A 11 -14.22 -25.17 18.47
C LEU A 11 -15.38 -24.21 18.75
N ILE A 12 -15.74 -23.37 17.78
CA ILE A 12 -17.00 -22.62 17.82
C ILE A 12 -18.11 -23.59 17.41
N SER A 13 -18.70 -24.23 18.41
CA SER A 13 -19.99 -24.90 18.33
C SER A 13 -21.07 -23.82 18.39
N THR A 14 -21.81 -23.60 17.30
CA THR A 14 -23.08 -22.87 17.36
C THR A 14 -24.19 -23.86 17.64
N ALA A 15 -24.63 -23.90 18.89
CA ALA A 15 -25.88 -24.51 19.30
C ALA A 15 -27.06 -23.72 18.71
N LEU A 16 -27.87 -24.37 17.88
CA LEU A 16 -29.20 -23.90 17.52
C LEU A 16 -30.12 -24.13 18.73
N MET A 17 -30.36 -23.06 19.49
CA MET A 17 -31.43 -23.02 20.48
C MET A 17 -32.75 -22.79 19.73
N SER A 18 -33.62 -23.80 19.71
CA SER A 18 -34.98 -23.66 19.24
C SER A 18 -35.79 -22.81 20.24
N LEU A 19 -36.29 -21.68 19.77
CA LEU A 19 -37.46 -21.03 20.37
C LEU A 19 -38.46 -20.81 19.24
N ALA A 20 -39.50 -21.65 19.26
CA ALA A 20 -40.72 -21.40 18.52
C ALA A 20 -41.44 -20.22 19.17
N VAL A 21 -41.62 -19.13 18.44
CA VAL A 21 -42.67 -18.15 18.71
C VAL A 21 -43.34 -17.86 17.37
N GLN A 22 -44.61 -18.23 17.28
CA GLN A 22 -45.52 -17.84 16.20
C GLN A 22 -45.60 -16.31 16.12
N GLY A 23 -45.28 -15.76 14.95
CA GLY A 23 -45.44 -14.35 14.65
C GLY A 23 -45.14 -14.10 13.19
N TYR A 24 -46.19 -13.82 12.41
CA TYR A 24 -46.10 -13.39 11.02
C TYR A 24 -45.14 -12.20 10.90
N MET A 25 -44.06 -12.33 10.11
CA MET A 25 -43.30 -11.17 9.64
C MET A 25 -43.46 -11.04 8.13
N ILE A 26 -44.18 -9.98 7.75
CA ILE A 26 -44.20 -9.42 6.40
C ILE A 26 -42.79 -8.89 6.13
N LEU A 27 -42.07 -9.53 5.21
CA LEU A 27 -40.80 -9.01 4.68
C LEU A 27 -41.12 -7.90 3.66
N ALA A 28 -41.12 -6.65 4.10
CA ALA A 28 -40.90 -5.53 3.19
C ALA A 28 -39.41 -5.53 2.78
N PRO A 29 -39.06 -5.20 1.52
CA PRO A 29 -37.66 -5.06 1.14
C PRO A 29 -37.05 -3.88 1.89
N LEU A 30 -36.19 -4.20 2.86
CA LEU A 30 -35.38 -3.23 3.57
C LEU A 30 -34.37 -2.63 2.57
N HIS A 31 -34.64 -1.42 2.08
CA HIS A 31 -33.63 -0.62 1.40
C HIS A 31 -32.60 -0.16 2.43
N LEU A 32 -31.63 -1.03 2.70
CA LEU A 32 -30.45 -0.66 3.47
C LEU A 32 -29.58 0.20 2.54
N GLN A 33 -29.77 1.52 2.57
CA GLN A 33 -28.67 2.43 2.23
C GLN A 33 -27.57 2.14 3.23
N ALA A 34 -26.62 1.29 2.84
CA ALA A 34 -25.36 1.17 3.54
C ALA A 34 -24.66 2.54 3.39
N ASP A 35 -24.85 3.39 4.39
CA ASP A 35 -24.01 4.55 4.61
C ASP A 35 -22.58 4.04 4.64
N VAL A 36 -21.75 4.56 3.73
CA VAL A 36 -20.33 4.19 3.63
C VAL A 36 -19.66 4.82 4.84
N SER A 37 -19.77 4.17 5.99
CA SER A 37 -18.88 4.43 7.11
C SER A 37 -17.48 4.17 6.57
N GLN A 38 -16.72 5.25 6.37
CA GLN A 38 -15.28 5.19 6.19
C GLN A 38 -14.75 4.35 7.34
N THR A 39 -14.40 3.10 7.06
CA THR A 39 -13.61 2.29 7.97
C THR A 39 -12.28 3.02 8.05
N THR A 40 -12.18 3.90 9.05
CA THR A 40 -10.92 4.45 9.50
C THR A 40 -10.13 3.22 9.89
N ILE A 41 -9.24 2.78 9.02
CA ILE A 41 -8.25 1.77 9.38
C ILE A 41 -7.57 2.37 10.60
N ASN A 42 -7.74 1.71 11.74
CA ASN A 42 -7.01 2.03 12.95
C ASN A 42 -5.53 2.10 12.56
N ASN A 43 -5.00 3.32 12.51
CA ASN A 43 -3.57 3.59 12.43
C ASN A 43 -2.96 3.12 13.76
N ASN A 44 -2.93 1.81 13.98
CA ASN A 44 -1.94 1.21 14.85
C ASN A 44 -0.62 1.46 14.13
N VAL A 45 0.01 2.58 14.48
CA VAL A 45 1.36 2.97 14.06
C VAL A 45 2.30 1.85 14.49
N THR A 46 2.44 0.84 13.65
CA THR A 46 3.66 0.05 13.59
C THR A 46 4.77 1.06 13.35
N ASN A 47 5.82 1.04 14.17
CA ASN A 47 6.98 1.89 13.97
C ASN A 47 7.47 1.74 12.51
N ASP A 48 7.17 2.72 11.65
CA ASP A 48 7.53 2.77 10.22
C ASP A 48 9.04 2.91 9.97
N VAL A 49 9.84 2.76 11.04
CA VAL A 49 11.30 2.82 11.02
C VAL A 49 11.83 1.51 10.45
N THR A 50 12.44 1.60 9.27
CA THR A 50 13.27 0.55 8.69
C THR A 50 14.62 0.56 9.38
N GLN A 51 14.98 -0.58 9.99
CA GLN A 51 16.30 -0.80 10.59
C GLN A 51 17.11 -1.65 9.62
N VAL A 52 18.16 -1.07 9.04
CA VAL A 52 19.06 -1.77 8.12
C VAL A 52 20.29 -2.20 8.90
N THR A 53 20.58 -3.50 8.92
CA THR A 53 21.82 -4.05 9.47
C THR A 53 22.87 -4.23 8.37
N ALA A 54 24.13 -4.44 8.76
CA ALA A 54 25.23 -4.72 7.83
C ALA A 54 24.93 -5.88 6.86
N SER A 55 24.40 -6.99 7.36
CA SER A 55 24.08 -8.17 6.53
C SER A 55 22.94 -7.93 5.53
N GLU A 56 22.08 -6.94 5.80
CA GLU A 56 20.98 -6.56 4.91
C GLU A 56 21.33 -5.41 3.95
N PHE A 57 22.56 -4.89 3.96
CA PHE A 57 22.94 -3.70 3.18
C PHE A 57 22.49 -3.77 1.71
N SER A 58 22.79 -4.87 1.01
CA SER A 58 22.47 -5.06 -0.42
C SER A 58 20.97 -5.10 -0.73
N LYS A 59 20.12 -5.35 0.27
CA LYS A 59 18.65 -5.29 0.13
C LYS A 59 18.18 -3.85 -0.03
N TYR A 60 18.74 -2.91 0.72
CA TYR A 60 18.28 -1.52 0.80
C TYR A 60 19.14 -0.53 0.01
N PHE A 61 20.39 -0.85 -0.26
CA PHE A 61 21.31 0.00 -1.01
C PHE A 61 21.69 -0.60 -2.37
N LYS A 62 21.92 0.27 -3.34
CA LYS A 62 22.44 -0.07 -4.68
C LYS A 62 23.84 0.52 -4.81
N LEU A 63 24.79 -0.31 -5.21
CA LEU A 63 26.15 0.11 -5.56
C LEU A 63 26.21 0.58 -7.00
N ASN A 64 27.03 1.59 -7.28
CA ASN A 64 27.21 2.11 -8.63
C ASN A 64 28.70 2.35 -8.93
N LYS A 65 29.05 2.35 -10.23
CA LYS A 65 30.40 2.62 -10.75
C LYS A 65 31.47 1.71 -10.11
N ASP A 66 32.58 2.27 -9.64
CA ASP A 66 33.75 1.51 -9.16
C ASP A 66 33.57 0.92 -7.75
N THR A 67 32.36 1.04 -7.16
CA THR A 67 32.11 0.58 -5.80
C THR A 67 32.03 -0.93 -5.72
N MET A 68 32.76 -1.49 -4.76
CA MET A 68 32.85 -2.93 -4.53
C MET A 68 32.52 -3.30 -3.08
N LEU A 69 31.85 -4.44 -2.88
CA LEU A 69 31.74 -5.06 -1.56
C LEU A 69 32.93 -6.01 -1.36
N ALA A 70 33.58 -5.88 -0.21
CA ALA A 70 34.68 -6.75 0.18
C ALA A 70 34.24 -7.85 1.18
N GLY A 71 32.93 -8.02 1.40
CA GLY A 71 32.36 -8.93 2.40
C GLY A 71 32.21 -8.31 3.80
N GLU A 72 31.60 -9.05 4.73
CA GLU A 72 31.54 -8.65 6.14
C GLU A 72 32.95 -8.68 6.74
N SER A 73 33.36 -7.57 7.35
CA SER A 73 34.60 -7.51 8.11
C SER A 73 34.49 -8.33 9.40
N ASN A 74 35.63 -8.68 10.01
CA ASN A 74 35.70 -9.58 11.18
C ASN A 74 34.85 -9.15 12.40
N ASN A 75 34.33 -7.92 12.42
CA ASN A 75 33.47 -7.38 13.47
C ASN A 75 31.98 -7.29 13.06
N GLY A 76 31.57 -7.90 11.94
CA GLY A 76 30.19 -7.94 11.47
C GLY A 76 29.73 -6.71 10.65
N ASN A 77 30.61 -5.72 10.41
CA ASN A 77 30.28 -4.57 9.56
C ASN A 77 30.47 -4.90 8.07
N GLN A 78 29.62 -4.35 7.20
CA GLN A 78 29.74 -4.50 5.75
C GLN A 78 30.79 -3.52 5.21
N LEU A 79 31.91 -4.03 4.71
CA LEU A 79 32.95 -3.19 4.11
C LEU A 79 32.59 -2.86 2.66
N ILE A 80 32.56 -1.56 2.37
CA ILE A 80 32.29 -0.99 1.06
C ILE A 80 33.51 -0.19 0.63
N THR A 81 34.12 -0.58 -0.48
CA THR A 81 35.19 0.20 -1.11
C THR A 81 34.56 1.12 -2.14
N LEU A 82 34.60 2.43 -1.89
CA LEU A 82 34.07 3.45 -2.80
C LEU A 82 35.07 3.69 -3.94
N THR A 83 36.35 3.89 -3.61
CA THR A 83 37.43 3.96 -4.61
C THR A 83 38.62 3.12 -4.16
N SER A 84 39.28 2.47 -5.11
CA SER A 84 40.61 1.92 -4.88
C SER A 84 41.65 3.04 -4.81
N ASN A 85 42.87 2.75 -4.34
CA ASN A 85 43.99 3.71 -4.34
C ASN A 85 44.57 3.85 -5.76
N GLN A 86 43.74 4.27 -6.71
CA GLN A 86 44.04 4.46 -8.13
C GLN A 86 43.47 5.79 -8.61
N ARG A 87 44.00 6.30 -9.72
CA ARG A 87 43.54 7.52 -10.38
C ARG A 87 42.17 7.33 -11.04
N ASP A 88 41.45 8.43 -11.22
CA ASP A 88 40.24 8.55 -12.04
C ASP A 88 39.13 7.55 -11.67
N GLN A 89 38.95 7.30 -10.37
CA GLN A 89 37.91 6.43 -9.84
C GLN A 89 36.70 7.27 -9.41
N VAL A 90 35.49 6.73 -9.56
CA VAL A 90 34.29 7.27 -8.94
C VAL A 90 33.45 6.12 -8.43
N GLY A 91 33.09 6.16 -7.15
CA GLY A 91 32.22 5.16 -6.55
C GLY A 91 31.19 5.78 -5.64
N ASN A 92 30.01 5.17 -5.61
CA ASN A 92 28.96 5.53 -4.68
C ASN A 92 28.04 4.35 -4.39
N PHE A 93 27.28 4.48 -3.31
CA PHE A 93 26.08 3.70 -3.10
C PHE A 93 24.89 4.62 -2.80
N THR A 94 23.70 4.15 -3.16
CA THR A 94 22.42 4.90 -3.08
C THR A 94 21.39 4.10 -2.32
N LEU A 95 20.56 4.77 -1.53
CA LEU A 95 19.41 4.16 -0.88
C LEU A 95 18.29 3.93 -1.92
N LYS A 96 17.70 2.73 -1.95
CA LYS A 96 16.67 2.36 -2.93
C LYS A 96 15.30 3.03 -2.71
N LYS A 97 15.14 3.79 -1.63
CA LYS A 97 13.93 4.55 -1.30
C LYS A 97 14.31 5.92 -0.79
N LYS A 98 13.42 6.90 -0.95
CA LYS A 98 13.58 8.20 -0.30
C LYS A 98 13.30 8.11 1.19
N ILE A 99 14.03 8.91 1.96
CA ILE A 99 13.85 9.12 3.40
C ILE A 99 12.78 10.18 3.61
N ASP A 100 11.89 9.96 4.58
CA ASP A 100 10.93 10.94 5.07
C ASP A 100 11.62 11.90 6.04
N MET A 101 11.69 13.19 5.66
CA MET A 101 12.40 14.21 6.44
C MET A 101 11.61 14.71 7.67
N HIS A 102 10.36 14.28 7.86
CA HIS A 102 9.61 14.50 9.10
C HIS A 102 9.97 13.50 10.21
N LYS A 103 10.79 12.50 9.88
CA LYS A 103 11.19 11.43 10.77
C LYS A 103 12.69 11.47 11.00
N SER A 104 13.09 11.17 12.22
CA SER A 104 14.50 11.06 12.57
C SER A 104 15.14 9.86 11.87
N PHE A 105 16.43 9.95 11.61
CA PHE A 105 17.23 8.83 11.10
C PHE A 105 18.63 8.83 11.72
N LYS A 106 19.28 7.66 11.68
CA LYS A 106 20.63 7.46 12.20
C LYS A 106 21.41 6.47 11.35
N LEU A 107 22.50 6.91 10.72
CA LEU A 107 23.48 6.08 10.02
C LEU A 107 24.72 5.93 10.90
N SER A 108 25.15 4.69 11.13
CA SER A 108 26.33 4.36 11.92
C SER A 108 27.33 3.58 11.08
N GLY A 109 28.61 3.89 11.23
CA GLY A 109 29.67 3.16 10.54
C GLY A 109 31.06 3.69 10.88
N GLN A 110 32.02 3.39 10.01
CA GLN A 110 33.39 3.91 10.11
C GLN A 110 33.91 4.28 8.72
N LEU A 111 34.63 5.38 8.64
CA LEU A 111 35.14 5.95 7.40
C LEU A 111 36.65 5.83 7.33
N ASN A 112 37.15 5.31 6.22
CA ASN A 112 38.55 5.36 5.84
C ASN A 112 38.68 6.36 4.68
N LEU A 113 39.38 7.48 4.91
CA LEU A 113 39.68 8.51 3.91
C LEU A 113 40.97 8.24 3.13
N GLY A 114 41.70 7.18 3.48
CA GLY A 114 42.94 6.75 2.86
C GLY A 114 44.16 6.96 3.74
N ASN A 115 45.29 7.28 3.11
CA ASN A 115 46.58 7.42 3.78
C ASN A 115 47.37 8.68 3.37
N LYS A 116 46.75 9.58 2.60
CA LYS A 116 47.38 10.77 2.03
C LYS A 116 46.42 11.95 2.09
N SER A 117 46.95 13.15 2.31
CA SER A 117 46.32 14.43 2.00
C SER A 117 46.99 15.05 0.77
N MET A 118 46.51 16.20 0.31
CA MET A 118 46.88 16.77 -1.00
C MET A 118 48.37 16.84 -1.33
N ASP A 119 49.25 17.23 -0.40
CA ASP A 119 50.70 17.35 -0.69
C ASP A 119 51.35 15.99 -0.89
N ALA A 120 50.79 14.95 -0.28
CA ALA A 120 51.19 13.57 -0.49
C ALA A 120 50.47 12.92 -1.68
N GLY A 121 49.63 13.67 -2.41
CA GLY A 121 48.86 13.16 -3.55
C GLY A 121 47.53 12.50 -3.16
N GLY A 122 46.96 12.83 -2.01
CA GLY A 122 45.64 12.37 -1.57
C GLY A 122 44.50 13.24 -2.09
N ALA A 123 43.43 12.61 -2.57
CA ALA A 123 42.20 13.25 -3.03
C ALA A 123 41.11 12.18 -3.28
N ASP A 124 39.87 12.56 -3.58
CA ASP A 124 39.28 13.90 -3.40
C ASP A 124 38.66 14.00 -2.01
N GLY A 125 37.99 12.95 -1.57
CA GLY A 125 37.28 12.88 -0.31
C GLY A 125 35.99 12.09 -0.44
N VAL A 126 35.30 11.95 0.68
CA VAL A 126 34.04 11.21 0.77
C VAL A 126 32.93 12.16 1.19
N SER A 127 31.76 12.01 0.59
CA SER A 127 30.58 12.80 0.96
C SER A 127 29.36 11.93 1.19
N ILE A 128 28.51 12.39 2.10
CA ILE A 128 27.12 11.93 2.23
C ILE A 128 26.21 13.02 1.66
N VAL A 129 25.35 12.64 0.73
CA VAL A 129 24.55 13.56 -0.09
C VAL A 129 23.08 13.21 0.04
N PHE A 130 22.26 14.21 0.33
CA PHE A 130 20.80 14.17 0.34
C PHE A 130 20.27 15.09 -0.75
N HIS A 131 19.24 14.69 -1.50
CA HIS A 131 18.67 15.54 -2.54
C HIS A 131 17.22 15.18 -2.90
N PRO A 132 16.43 16.14 -3.42
CA PRO A 132 15.02 15.91 -3.77
C PRO A 132 14.82 15.20 -5.11
N GLY A 133 15.89 14.96 -5.87
CA GLY A 133 15.87 14.33 -7.18
C GLY A 133 15.47 12.84 -7.18
N LYS A 134 15.78 12.12 -8.27
CA LYS A 134 15.51 10.68 -8.38
C LYS A 134 16.47 9.88 -7.49
N ILE A 135 16.05 8.72 -6.99
CA ILE A 135 16.84 7.87 -6.07
C ILE A 135 18.18 7.38 -6.64
N ASP A 136 18.33 7.39 -7.96
CA ASP A 136 19.53 6.94 -8.69
C ASP A 136 20.34 8.09 -9.29
N GLN A 137 19.92 9.34 -9.07
CA GLN A 137 20.66 10.52 -9.53
C GLN A 137 21.90 10.73 -8.65
N ILE A 138 23.07 10.85 -9.27
CA ILE A 138 24.36 11.07 -8.59
C ILE A 138 25.01 12.33 -9.16
N GLY A 139 25.57 13.17 -8.29
CA GLY A 139 26.25 14.40 -8.70
C GLY A 139 27.65 14.15 -9.25
N GLN A 140 28.27 15.22 -9.72
CA GLN A 140 29.62 15.19 -10.30
C GLN A 140 30.67 14.86 -9.23
N GLY A 141 31.66 14.03 -9.58
CA GLY A 141 32.84 13.77 -8.74
C GLY A 141 33.87 14.90 -8.80
N GLY A 142 35.07 14.65 -8.26
CA GLY A 142 36.12 15.66 -8.14
C GLY A 142 35.75 16.72 -7.09
N ALA A 143 36.04 17.98 -7.40
CA ALA A 143 35.76 19.14 -6.54
C ALA A 143 34.27 19.29 -6.16
N ALA A 144 33.37 18.72 -6.95
CA ALA A 144 31.95 18.75 -6.68
C ALA A 144 31.48 17.67 -5.68
N THR A 145 32.36 16.73 -5.34
CA THR A 145 32.22 15.69 -4.31
C THR A 145 30.85 14.99 -4.26
N GLY A 146 30.22 14.82 -5.42
CA GLY A 146 28.92 14.16 -5.61
C GLY A 146 27.67 15.03 -5.37
N PHE A 147 27.83 16.32 -5.05
CA PHE A 147 26.73 17.29 -4.97
C PHE A 147 26.46 17.99 -6.31
N GLY A 148 27.51 18.24 -7.09
CA GLY A 148 27.43 19.10 -8.28
C GLY A 148 26.43 18.60 -9.32
N GLY A 149 25.62 19.53 -9.83
CA GLY A 149 24.63 19.24 -10.86
C GLY A 149 23.28 18.73 -10.34
N ILE A 150 23.11 18.68 -9.02
CA ILE A 150 21.84 18.34 -8.38
C ILE A 150 21.34 19.57 -7.60
N PRO A 151 20.39 20.35 -8.14
CA PRO A 151 19.79 21.46 -7.42
C PRO A 151 19.09 21.00 -6.13
N GLY A 152 19.31 21.74 -5.04
CA GLY A 152 18.78 21.41 -3.71
C GLY A 152 19.44 20.21 -3.05
N ALA A 153 20.58 19.74 -3.57
CA ALA A 153 21.38 18.75 -2.86
C ALA A 153 22.09 19.39 -1.68
N PHE A 154 22.17 18.67 -0.57
CA PHE A 154 22.93 19.07 0.60
C PHE A 154 23.46 17.86 1.35
N GLY A 155 24.35 18.08 2.29
CA GLY A 155 24.90 17.00 3.12
C GLY A 155 26.21 17.40 3.74
N PHE A 156 27.13 16.47 3.79
CA PHE A 156 28.39 16.64 4.51
C PHE A 156 29.55 16.01 3.73
N LYS A 157 30.69 16.70 3.67
CA LYS A 157 31.92 16.20 3.05
C LYS A 157 33.05 16.06 4.05
N TRP A 158 33.87 15.03 3.85
CA TRP A 158 35.20 14.88 4.42
C TRP A 158 36.20 14.99 3.27
N ASP A 159 36.90 16.11 3.22
CA ASP A 159 37.71 16.54 2.09
C ASP A 159 39.20 16.38 2.41
N THR A 160 39.92 15.77 1.47
CA THR A 160 41.38 15.53 1.59
C THR A 160 42.19 16.37 0.61
N TYR A 161 41.50 17.14 -0.25
CA TYR A 161 42.09 17.93 -1.32
C TYR A 161 41.45 19.31 -1.43
N HIS A 162 42.17 20.34 -1.00
CA HIS A 162 41.68 21.71 -1.10
C HIS A 162 41.59 22.18 -2.56
N ASN A 163 40.37 22.48 -3.01
CA ASN A 163 40.07 23.07 -4.31
C ASN A 163 40.07 24.61 -4.25
N PRO A 164 40.19 25.33 -5.39
CA PRO A 164 40.21 26.80 -5.39
C PRO A 164 38.97 27.49 -4.80
N ASN A 165 37.82 26.80 -4.75
CA ASN A 165 36.58 27.33 -4.17
C ASN A 165 36.41 26.94 -2.70
N ASP A 166 37.37 26.22 -2.13
CA ASP A 166 37.37 25.85 -0.72
C ASP A 166 37.94 26.99 0.14
N PRO A 167 37.71 26.95 1.46
CA PRO A 167 38.23 27.99 2.35
C PRO A 167 39.76 27.95 2.49
N ASP A 168 40.41 29.09 2.27
CA ASP A 168 41.87 29.25 2.30
C ASP A 168 42.56 28.69 3.55
N GLU A 169 41.86 28.63 4.68
CA GLU A 169 42.39 28.09 5.95
C GLU A 169 42.75 26.59 5.88
N PHE A 170 42.30 25.87 4.85
CA PHE A 170 42.59 24.46 4.60
C PHE A 170 43.59 24.23 3.45
N ALA A 171 44.08 25.29 2.80
CA ALA A 171 44.95 25.19 1.62
C ALA A 171 46.31 24.54 1.87
N ASN A 172 46.80 24.54 3.12
CA ASN A 172 48.13 24.05 3.48
C ASN A 172 48.12 22.58 3.92
N ASN A 173 47.76 21.68 3.00
CA ASN A 173 47.73 20.23 3.23
C ASN A 173 46.89 19.78 4.42
N GLN A 174 45.75 20.42 4.60
CA GLN A 174 44.90 20.20 5.75
C GLN A 174 43.57 19.62 5.27
N ALA A 175 43.33 18.34 5.56
CA ALA A 175 42.01 17.75 5.40
C ALA A 175 41.00 18.50 6.28
N TYR A 176 39.76 18.61 5.82
CA TYR A 176 38.70 19.27 6.56
C TYR A 176 37.36 18.59 6.34
N ALA A 177 36.38 18.93 7.15
CA ALA A 177 35.02 18.45 6.98
C ALA A 177 34.01 19.58 7.20
N ALA A 178 32.91 19.55 6.47
CA ALA A 178 31.92 20.61 6.50
C ALA A 178 30.57 20.16 5.93
N PHE A 179 29.50 20.86 6.33
CA PHE A 179 28.25 20.80 5.59
C PHE A 179 28.39 21.48 4.23
N VAL A 180 27.72 20.95 3.22
CA VAL A 180 27.76 21.42 1.83
C VAL A 180 26.34 21.47 1.29
N ARG A 181 26.06 22.45 0.44
CA ARG A 181 24.82 22.53 -0.34
C ARG A 181 25.10 22.84 -1.80
N ASN A 182 24.16 22.57 -2.68
CA ASN A 182 24.26 22.90 -4.10
C ASN A 182 22.92 23.48 -4.60
N ASP A 183 22.83 24.82 -4.60
CA ASP A 183 21.65 25.55 -5.08
C ASP A 183 21.80 26.03 -6.54
N VAL A 184 23.02 26.02 -7.08
CA VAL A 184 23.35 26.46 -8.45
C VAL A 184 24.01 25.32 -9.24
N GLN A 185 23.98 25.38 -10.58
CA GLN A 185 24.51 24.31 -11.42
C GLN A 185 26.04 24.14 -11.25
N ASN A 186 26.45 22.98 -10.70
CA ASN A 186 27.82 22.48 -10.57
C ASN A 186 28.78 23.24 -9.64
N SER A 187 28.27 24.04 -8.69
CA SER A 187 29.15 24.69 -7.71
C SER A 187 28.64 24.49 -6.29
N PRO A 188 28.95 23.33 -5.68
CA PRO A 188 28.62 23.10 -4.28
C PRO A 188 29.30 24.14 -3.39
N GLU A 189 28.56 24.69 -2.45
CA GLU A 189 28.99 25.70 -1.49
C GLU A 189 29.23 25.06 -0.12
N VAL A 190 30.41 25.29 0.43
CA VAL A 190 30.77 24.88 1.79
C VAL A 190 30.13 25.84 2.80
N ASP A 191 29.44 25.31 3.79
CA ASP A 191 28.98 26.11 4.94
C ASP A 191 30.15 26.39 5.87
N LEU A 192 30.78 27.56 5.66
CA LEU A 192 31.95 28.03 6.39
C LEU A 192 31.77 28.01 7.91
N LYS A 193 30.55 28.21 8.41
CA LYS A 193 30.30 28.20 9.87
C LYS A 193 30.46 26.82 10.49
N THR A 194 30.37 25.79 9.67
CA THR A 194 30.47 24.39 10.09
C THR A 194 31.79 23.75 9.74
N ALA A 195 32.60 24.39 8.87
CA ALA A 195 33.85 23.83 8.42
C ALA A 195 34.87 23.73 9.57
N GLN A 196 35.51 22.57 9.71
CA GLN A 196 36.57 22.35 10.70
C GLN A 196 37.70 21.51 10.12
N LYS A 197 38.92 21.75 10.61
CA LYS A 197 40.08 20.89 10.34
C LYS A 197 39.84 19.51 10.93
N ILE A 198 40.14 18.48 10.16
CA ILE A 198 40.16 17.09 10.65
C ILE A 198 41.59 16.56 10.62
N ALA A 199 41.90 15.50 11.36
CA ALA A 199 43.21 14.87 11.25
C ALA A 199 43.43 14.37 9.81
N ASN A 200 44.62 14.63 9.25
CA ASN A 200 44.97 14.09 7.94
C ASN A 200 44.94 12.55 7.98
N PRO A 201 44.37 11.88 6.95
CA PRO A 201 44.34 10.43 6.88
C PRO A 201 45.74 9.83 6.86
N VAL A 202 45.95 8.84 7.73
CA VAL A 202 47.19 8.07 7.83
C VAL A 202 46.86 6.58 7.85
N ASN A 203 47.69 5.78 7.18
CA ASN A 203 47.67 4.31 7.24
C ASN A 203 46.31 3.62 6.95
N ASN A 204 45.40 4.25 6.20
CA ASN A 204 44.06 3.71 5.92
C ASN A 204 43.23 3.41 7.18
N ASN A 205 43.44 4.21 8.23
CA ASN A 205 42.72 4.06 9.48
C ASN A 205 41.22 4.34 9.30
N PHE A 206 40.39 3.52 9.94
CA PHE A 206 38.96 3.73 10.04
C PHE A 206 38.63 4.60 11.25
N ILE A 207 37.92 5.70 11.02
CA ILE A 207 37.43 6.60 12.06
C ILE A 207 35.91 6.41 12.22
N PRO A 208 35.39 6.23 13.45
CA PRO A 208 33.95 6.11 13.66
C PRO A 208 33.16 7.30 13.12
N VAL A 209 32.03 7.01 12.47
CA VAL A 209 31.12 8.01 11.92
C VAL A 209 29.69 7.71 12.35
N GLU A 210 29.01 8.75 12.83
CA GLU A 210 27.58 8.72 13.09
C GLU A 210 26.91 9.94 12.46
N VAL A 211 25.89 9.71 11.65
CA VAL A 211 25.05 10.76 11.05
C VAL A 211 23.67 10.64 11.67
N GLN A 212 23.29 11.61 12.47
CA GLN A 212 21.97 11.69 13.11
C GLN A 212 21.21 12.87 12.55
N TYR A 213 19.91 12.69 12.34
CA TYR A 213 19.00 13.76 11.99
C TYR A 213 17.75 13.66 12.86
N ASP A 214 17.35 14.76 13.45
CA ASP A 214 16.12 14.86 14.23
C ASP A 214 15.00 15.44 13.37
N GLY A 215 13.93 14.66 13.16
CA GLY A 215 12.81 15.04 12.29
C GLY A 215 11.91 16.16 12.81
N ASN A 216 12.01 16.51 14.11
CA ASN A 216 11.20 17.59 14.69
C ASN A 216 11.90 18.95 14.59
N SER A 217 13.19 18.98 14.89
CA SER A 217 14.03 20.20 14.89
C SER A 217 14.75 20.45 13.57
N HIS A 218 14.78 19.44 12.70
CA HIS A 218 15.57 19.37 11.46
C HIS A 218 17.07 19.57 11.67
N VAL A 219 17.58 19.26 12.86
CA VAL A 219 18.99 19.34 13.18
C VAL A 219 19.67 18.06 12.74
N MET A 220 20.71 18.18 11.90
CA MET A 220 21.63 17.11 11.58
C MET A 220 22.91 17.25 12.39
N THR A 221 23.35 16.16 13.00
CA THR A 221 24.59 16.05 13.74
C THR A 221 25.47 14.95 13.13
N ILE A 222 26.70 15.33 12.77
CA ILE A 222 27.74 14.41 12.29
C ILE A 222 28.77 14.25 13.41
N GLN A 223 28.96 13.04 13.89
CA GLN A 223 30.09 12.66 14.73
C GLN A 223 31.16 12.01 13.85
N TYR A 224 32.39 12.51 13.91
CA TYR A 224 33.55 11.96 13.21
C TYR A 224 34.70 11.79 14.21
N GLY A 225 34.91 10.57 14.70
CA GLY A 225 35.79 10.33 15.84
C GLY A 225 35.32 11.13 17.05
N GLU A 226 36.17 12.02 17.56
CA GLU A 226 35.85 12.90 18.70
C GLU A 226 35.22 14.24 18.27
N GLN A 227 35.21 14.56 16.97
CA GLN A 227 34.69 15.84 16.47
C GLN A 227 33.19 15.76 16.17
N THR A 228 32.49 16.84 16.48
CA THR A 228 31.04 16.99 16.26
C THR A 228 30.75 18.20 15.38
N PHE A 229 29.90 17.98 14.38
CA PHE A 229 29.39 19.00 13.47
C PHE A 229 27.88 19.03 13.58
N THR A 230 27.27 20.21 13.65
CA THR A 230 25.81 20.31 13.77
C THR A 230 25.29 21.44 12.90
N LYS A 231 24.15 21.20 12.24
CA LYS A 231 23.48 22.19 11.43
C LYS A 231 21.97 22.01 11.47
N ASN A 232 21.23 23.12 11.58
CA ASN A 232 19.79 23.12 11.30
C ASN A 232 19.56 23.16 9.78
N LEU A 233 18.83 22.20 9.24
CA LEU A 233 18.62 22.01 7.81
C LEU A 233 17.27 22.53 7.31
N THR A 234 16.48 23.21 8.14
CA THR A 234 15.11 23.67 7.77
C THR A 234 15.09 24.44 6.45
N GLU A 235 16.01 25.39 6.26
CA GLU A 235 16.10 26.17 5.03
C GLU A 235 16.52 25.33 3.81
N TRP A 236 17.43 24.37 4.00
CA TRP A 236 17.97 23.54 2.92
C TRP A 236 16.98 22.45 2.48
N ILE A 237 16.18 21.94 3.40
CA ILE A 237 15.08 21.01 3.12
C ILE A 237 13.95 21.75 2.40
N GLY A 238 13.61 22.95 2.89
CA GLY A 238 12.50 23.74 2.35
C GLY A 238 11.19 22.95 2.34
N ASN A 239 10.54 22.89 1.19
CA ASN A 239 9.28 22.15 1.01
C ASN A 239 9.49 20.67 0.64
N ASN A 240 10.74 20.21 0.50
CA ASN A 240 11.03 18.84 0.08
C ASN A 240 10.96 17.89 1.27
N GLN A 241 9.89 17.11 1.34
CA GLN A 241 9.66 16.19 2.47
C GLN A 241 10.29 14.80 2.27
N ALA A 242 10.87 14.56 1.09
CA ALA A 242 11.40 13.26 0.68
C ALA A 242 12.77 13.40 0.01
N MET A 243 13.80 12.80 0.60
CA MET A 243 15.18 12.91 0.10
C MET A 243 15.75 11.55 -0.33
N ALA A 244 16.36 11.52 -1.50
CA ALA A 244 17.30 10.45 -1.85
C ALA A 244 18.58 10.60 -1.02
N LEU A 245 19.28 9.48 -0.80
CA LEU A 245 20.54 9.42 -0.05
C LEU A 245 21.60 8.70 -0.89
N ALA A 246 22.79 9.29 -0.95
CA ALA A 246 23.98 8.66 -1.48
C ALA A 246 25.19 8.87 -0.56
N MET A 247 26.12 7.93 -0.56
CA MET A 247 27.49 8.16 -0.12
C MET A 247 28.42 7.97 -1.32
N THR A 248 29.31 8.92 -1.55
CA THR A 248 30.09 9.02 -2.79
C THR A 248 31.54 9.39 -2.49
N ALA A 249 32.43 8.90 -3.33
CA ALA A 249 33.84 9.27 -3.33
C ALA A 249 34.37 9.28 -4.76
N SER A 250 35.42 10.06 -4.99
CA SER A 250 36.15 10.06 -6.25
C SER A 250 37.63 10.24 -6.04
N THR A 251 38.38 9.93 -7.09
CA THR A 251 39.78 10.29 -7.25
C THR A 251 39.98 10.90 -8.63
N GLY A 252 41.09 11.62 -8.80
CA GLY A 252 41.54 12.15 -10.07
C GLY A 252 43.03 11.90 -10.23
N ALA A 253 43.80 12.95 -10.50
CA ALA A 253 45.26 12.87 -10.51
C ALA A 253 45.84 12.47 -9.13
N ASN A 254 45.18 12.92 -8.07
CA ASN A 254 45.42 12.51 -6.69
C ASN A 254 44.36 11.48 -6.28
N PHE A 255 44.69 10.61 -5.33
CA PHE A 255 43.86 9.44 -5.05
C PHE A 255 44.08 8.87 -3.65
N ASN A 256 43.05 8.20 -3.14
CA ASN A 256 43.08 7.43 -1.90
C ASN A 256 42.26 6.16 -2.02
N LEU A 257 42.60 5.15 -1.20
CA LEU A 257 41.67 4.07 -0.87
C LEU A 257 40.59 4.66 0.03
N GLN A 258 39.36 4.78 -0.48
CA GLN A 258 38.25 5.39 0.24
C GLN A 258 37.19 4.34 0.51
N GLN A 259 36.86 4.13 1.78
CA GLN A 259 36.01 3.02 2.19
C GLN A 259 35.08 3.39 3.34
N PHE A 260 33.93 2.74 3.38
CA PHE A 260 32.98 2.85 4.48
C PHE A 260 32.68 1.46 5.03
N LYS A 261 32.81 1.29 6.33
CA LYS A 261 32.30 0.11 7.06
C LYS A 261 30.91 0.45 7.54
N PHE A 262 29.91 0.02 6.79
CA PHE A 262 28.51 0.19 7.17
C PHE A 262 28.18 -0.73 8.36
N GLN A 263 27.58 -0.15 9.40
CA GLN A 263 27.13 -0.88 10.58
C GLN A 263 25.60 -0.97 10.60
N SER A 264 24.92 0.17 10.59
CA SER A 264 23.47 0.23 10.57
C SER A 264 22.92 1.53 9.99
N PHE A 265 21.67 1.48 9.53
CA PHE A 265 20.92 2.68 9.17
C PHE A 265 19.45 2.54 9.56
N ASP A 266 19.03 3.36 10.51
CA ASP A 266 17.64 3.46 10.95
C ASP A 266 17.01 4.66 10.26
N TYR A 267 15.94 4.45 9.48
CA TYR A 267 15.26 5.52 8.75
C TYR A 267 13.80 5.19 8.49
N THR A 268 12.97 6.22 8.28
CA THR A 268 11.61 6.02 7.75
C THR A 268 11.63 6.31 6.26
N SER A 269 11.19 5.35 5.44
CA SER A 269 11.02 5.61 4.01
C SER A 269 9.69 6.29 3.74
N VAL A 270 9.64 7.21 2.76
CA VAL A 270 8.34 7.73 2.29
C VAL A 270 7.51 6.60 1.70
N ILE A 271 6.34 6.36 2.27
CA ILE A 271 5.39 5.37 1.76
C ILE A 271 4.65 6.01 0.58
N GLN A 272 5.09 5.71 -0.65
CA GLN A 272 4.31 6.03 -1.84
C GLN A 272 3.01 5.22 -1.80
N LYS A 273 1.89 5.91 -1.92
CA LYS A 273 0.55 5.31 -2.05
C LYS A 273 0.04 5.53 -3.46
N SER A 274 -0.76 4.60 -3.97
CA SER A 274 -1.48 4.75 -5.24
C SER A 274 -2.94 4.37 -5.07
N ASN A 275 -3.75 4.84 -6.01
CA ASN A 275 -5.18 4.58 -6.05
C ASN A 275 -5.49 3.37 -6.92
N LEU A 276 -6.40 2.54 -6.46
CA LEU A 276 -7.05 1.49 -7.24
C LEU A 276 -8.54 1.83 -7.34
N LYS A 277 -8.94 2.35 -8.50
CA LYS A 277 -10.33 2.66 -8.82
C LYS A 277 -11.05 1.39 -9.26
N ILE A 278 -12.24 1.15 -8.72
CA ILE A 278 -13.08 0.01 -9.06
C ILE A 278 -14.37 0.55 -9.66
N GLU A 279 -14.63 0.23 -10.91
CA GLU A 279 -15.81 0.66 -11.64
C GLU A 279 -16.81 -0.49 -11.78
N TYR A 280 -18.10 -0.19 -11.73
CA TYR A 280 -19.18 -1.17 -11.84
C TYR A 280 -19.99 -0.85 -13.09
N GLN A 281 -19.92 -1.70 -14.10
CA GLN A 281 -20.55 -1.47 -15.40
C GLN A 281 -21.44 -2.64 -15.82
N ASP A 282 -22.45 -2.37 -16.64
CA ASP A 282 -23.22 -3.41 -17.34
C ASP A 282 -22.46 -3.97 -18.57
N GLU A 283 -23.05 -4.93 -19.27
CA GLU A 283 -22.48 -5.54 -20.48
C GLU A 283 -22.29 -4.56 -21.65
N ASN A 284 -22.92 -3.38 -21.59
CA ASN A 284 -22.81 -2.32 -22.59
C ASN A 284 -21.83 -1.20 -22.17
N GLY A 285 -21.20 -1.33 -20.99
CA GLY A 285 -20.26 -0.34 -20.44
C GLY A 285 -20.92 0.82 -19.70
N HIS A 286 -22.23 0.78 -19.42
CA HIS A 286 -22.89 1.81 -18.62
C HIS A 286 -22.58 1.62 -17.14
N GLU A 287 -22.28 2.71 -16.44
CA GLU A 287 -22.13 2.71 -14.98
C GLU A 287 -23.47 2.33 -14.31
N ILE A 288 -23.45 1.25 -13.53
CA ILE A 288 -24.64 0.77 -12.79
C ILE A 288 -24.61 1.19 -11.32
N ARG A 289 -23.48 1.72 -10.86
CA ARG A 289 -23.26 2.24 -9.51
C ARG A 289 -21.98 3.08 -9.48
N PRO A 290 -21.91 4.13 -8.63
CA PRO A 290 -20.67 4.88 -8.38
C PRO A 290 -19.45 3.99 -8.12
N SER A 291 -18.35 4.34 -8.79
CA SER A 291 -17.04 3.72 -8.56
C SER A 291 -16.57 3.84 -7.09
N THR A 292 -15.76 2.88 -6.65
CA THR A 292 -15.04 2.95 -5.35
C THR A 292 -13.55 3.13 -5.58
N THR A 293 -12.82 3.60 -4.58
CA THR A 293 -11.35 3.73 -4.65
C THR A 293 -10.72 3.14 -3.40
N MET A 294 -9.78 2.21 -3.60
CA MET A 294 -8.88 1.74 -2.56
C MET A 294 -7.57 2.51 -2.67
N ILE A 295 -7.00 2.91 -1.53
CA ILE A 295 -5.70 3.59 -1.48
C ILE A 295 -4.76 2.74 -0.65
N GLY A 296 -3.61 2.36 -1.22
CA GLY A 296 -2.66 1.48 -0.56
C GLY A 296 -1.21 1.82 -0.90
N PRO A 297 -0.25 1.43 -0.04
CA PRO A 297 1.18 1.52 -0.37
C PRO A 297 1.50 0.74 -1.65
N VAL A 298 2.35 1.31 -2.51
CA VAL A 298 2.88 0.59 -3.68
C VAL A 298 3.51 -0.73 -3.23
N ASN A 299 3.30 -1.80 -4.02
CA ASN A 299 3.67 -3.18 -3.76
C ASN A 299 2.94 -3.90 -2.61
N SER A 300 2.06 -3.23 -1.86
CA SER A 300 1.19 -3.90 -0.89
C SER A 300 0.10 -4.69 -1.61
N PRO A 301 -0.35 -5.83 -1.06
CA PRO A 301 -1.37 -6.64 -1.70
C PRO A 301 -2.76 -6.01 -1.60
N PHE A 302 -3.59 -6.22 -2.61
CA PHE A 302 -5.03 -5.94 -2.57
C PHE A 302 -5.84 -7.20 -2.93
N VAL A 303 -7.07 -7.23 -2.44
CA VAL A 303 -8.10 -8.20 -2.84
C VAL A 303 -9.43 -7.44 -2.98
N ILE A 304 -10.12 -7.67 -4.09
CA ILE A 304 -11.44 -7.12 -4.41
C ILE A 304 -12.45 -8.26 -4.33
N GLN A 305 -13.55 -8.03 -3.61
CA GLN A 305 -14.71 -8.90 -3.63
C GLN A 305 -15.78 -8.25 -4.50
N PRO A 306 -16.30 -8.92 -5.55
CA PRO A 306 -17.40 -8.39 -6.35
C PRO A 306 -18.60 -8.09 -5.45
N LEU A 307 -19.12 -6.87 -5.58
CA LEU A 307 -20.25 -6.43 -4.78
C LEU A 307 -21.55 -7.03 -5.34
N SER A 308 -22.48 -7.42 -4.46
CA SER A 308 -23.84 -7.75 -4.86
C SER A 308 -24.61 -6.46 -5.19
N ILE A 309 -25.14 -6.37 -6.41
CA ILE A 309 -25.89 -5.21 -6.91
C ILE A 309 -27.28 -5.70 -7.31
N TYR A 310 -28.33 -5.11 -6.73
CA TYR A 310 -29.71 -5.53 -7.03
C TYR A 310 -30.02 -5.37 -8.52
N GLY A 311 -30.64 -6.40 -9.13
CA GLY A 311 -30.92 -6.42 -10.57
C GLY A 311 -29.74 -6.85 -11.44
N TYR A 312 -28.57 -7.16 -10.87
CA TYR A 312 -27.35 -7.47 -11.61
C TYR A 312 -26.59 -8.66 -11.01
N GLN A 313 -26.03 -9.50 -11.86
CA GLN A 313 -25.15 -10.60 -11.48
C GLN A 313 -23.72 -10.31 -11.95
N TYR A 314 -22.73 -10.47 -11.07
CA TYR A 314 -21.33 -10.31 -11.44
C TYR A 314 -20.95 -11.33 -12.53
N ARG A 315 -20.28 -10.86 -13.59
CA ARG A 315 -19.97 -11.68 -14.76
C ARG A 315 -18.46 -11.82 -14.95
N THR A 316 -17.73 -10.71 -14.99
CA THR A 316 -16.28 -10.72 -15.24
C THR A 316 -15.61 -9.44 -14.73
N SER A 317 -14.29 -9.42 -14.72
CA SER A 317 -13.48 -8.24 -14.44
C SER A 317 -12.48 -7.98 -15.58
N SER A 318 -12.06 -6.73 -15.74
CA SER A 318 -11.03 -6.36 -16.73
C SER A 318 -9.62 -6.85 -16.37
N ASN A 319 -9.38 -7.15 -15.09
CA ASN A 319 -8.11 -7.63 -14.53
C ASN A 319 -8.34 -8.56 -13.33
N GLN A 320 -7.25 -9.14 -12.79
CA GLN A 320 -7.31 -9.98 -11.58
C GLN A 320 -7.85 -9.19 -10.38
N LEU A 321 -8.72 -9.84 -9.60
CA LEU A 321 -9.31 -9.27 -8.37
C LEU A 321 -8.39 -9.36 -7.15
N HIS A 322 -7.15 -9.78 -7.35
CA HIS A 322 -6.10 -9.72 -6.36
C HIS A 322 -4.81 -9.32 -7.06
N GLY A 323 -3.91 -8.70 -6.32
CA GLY A 323 -2.66 -8.21 -6.90
C GLY A 323 -1.91 -7.35 -5.91
N LYS A 324 -1.08 -6.46 -6.45
CA LYS A 324 -0.37 -5.44 -5.68
C LYS A 324 -0.65 -4.07 -6.27
N PHE A 325 -0.69 -3.05 -5.40
CA PHE A 325 -0.73 -1.66 -5.83
C PHE A 325 0.50 -1.34 -6.67
N ALA A 326 0.30 -0.80 -7.88
CA ALA A 326 1.38 -0.35 -8.76
C ALA A 326 1.82 1.08 -8.41
N GLU A 327 2.96 1.55 -8.96
CA GLU A 327 3.39 2.96 -8.79
C GLU A 327 2.41 3.95 -9.43
N ALA A 328 1.83 3.58 -10.58
CA ALA A 328 0.76 4.32 -11.22
C ALA A 328 -0.61 3.89 -10.68
N ASP A 329 -1.56 4.82 -10.69
CA ASP A 329 -2.94 4.52 -10.35
C ASP A 329 -3.53 3.46 -11.29
N GLN A 330 -4.33 2.56 -10.72
CA GLN A 330 -4.90 1.41 -11.41
C GLN A 330 -6.42 1.57 -11.50
N THR A 331 -7.02 0.98 -12.53
CA THR A 331 -8.47 0.87 -12.67
C THR A 331 -8.86 -0.56 -12.99
N ILE A 332 -9.83 -1.10 -12.25
CA ILE A 332 -10.44 -2.41 -12.50
C ILE A 332 -11.92 -2.20 -12.73
N VAL A 333 -12.41 -2.67 -13.87
CA VAL A 333 -13.83 -2.64 -14.23
C VAL A 333 -14.42 -4.00 -13.89
N LEU A 334 -15.47 -4.02 -13.08
CA LEU A 334 -16.31 -5.18 -12.83
C LEU A 334 -17.54 -5.07 -13.73
N THR A 335 -17.68 -6.03 -14.64
CA THR A 335 -18.81 -6.11 -15.57
C THR A 335 -19.87 -7.04 -14.99
N TYR A 336 -21.09 -6.56 -14.98
CA TYR A 336 -22.27 -7.25 -14.49
C TYR A 336 -23.28 -7.47 -15.60
N GLN A 337 -23.97 -8.61 -15.54
CA GLN A 337 -25.08 -8.93 -16.40
C GLN A 337 -26.39 -8.54 -15.71
N GLN A 338 -27.27 -7.85 -16.43
CA GLN A 338 -28.60 -7.51 -15.92
C GLN A 338 -29.44 -8.78 -15.78
N ILE A 339 -30.10 -8.93 -14.65
CA ILE A 339 -31.05 -10.03 -14.41
C ILE A 339 -32.37 -9.64 -15.07
N PRO A 340 -32.91 -10.43 -16.01
CA PRO A 340 -34.20 -10.14 -16.63
C PRO A 340 -35.33 -10.08 -15.59
N THR A 341 -36.32 -9.21 -15.82
CA THR A 341 -37.55 -9.21 -15.03
C THR A 341 -38.46 -10.37 -15.44
N GLY A 342 -39.25 -10.86 -14.50
CA GLY A 342 -40.24 -11.89 -14.69
C GLY A 342 -41.59 -11.52 -14.06
N SER A 343 -42.66 -12.12 -14.57
CA SER A 343 -43.96 -12.09 -13.91
C SER A 343 -44.63 -13.47 -13.93
N MET A 344 -45.45 -13.71 -12.92
CA MET A 344 -46.35 -14.87 -12.82
C MET A 344 -47.77 -14.36 -12.62
N THR A 345 -48.65 -14.59 -13.59
CA THR A 345 -50.09 -14.32 -13.49
C THR A 345 -50.84 -15.63 -13.27
N VAL A 346 -51.67 -15.69 -12.23
CA VAL A 346 -52.51 -16.83 -11.95
C VAL A 346 -53.97 -16.51 -12.29
N HIS A 347 -54.56 -17.31 -13.17
CA HIS A 347 -55.97 -17.27 -13.52
C HIS A 347 -56.77 -18.23 -12.63
N PHE A 348 -57.90 -17.77 -12.10
CA PHE A 348 -58.79 -18.57 -11.25
C PHE A 348 -60.09 -18.83 -11.99
N VAL A 349 -60.25 -20.05 -12.52
CA VAL A 349 -61.37 -20.38 -13.41
C VAL A 349 -62.12 -21.62 -12.95
N ASP A 350 -63.35 -21.80 -13.40
CA ASP A 350 -64.07 -23.07 -13.28
C ASP A 350 -63.58 -24.09 -14.33
N GLN A 351 -64.14 -25.30 -14.28
CA GLN A 351 -63.82 -26.39 -15.22
C GLN A 351 -64.25 -26.13 -16.68
N ASN A 352 -65.04 -25.06 -16.93
CA ASN A 352 -65.41 -24.59 -18.26
C ASN A 352 -64.56 -23.40 -18.72
N GLY A 353 -63.61 -22.92 -17.90
CA GLY A 353 -62.78 -21.75 -18.17
C GLY A 353 -63.41 -20.41 -17.81
N HIS A 354 -64.54 -20.38 -17.10
CA HIS A 354 -65.16 -19.14 -16.63
C HIS A 354 -64.39 -18.57 -15.44
N GLN A 355 -64.04 -17.28 -15.48
CA GLN A 355 -63.29 -16.62 -14.41
C GLN A 355 -64.13 -16.52 -13.13
N LEU A 356 -63.61 -17.06 -12.03
CA LEU A 356 -64.28 -17.09 -10.73
C LEU A 356 -63.73 -16.08 -9.72
N ALA A 357 -62.49 -15.62 -9.94
CA ALA A 357 -61.87 -14.58 -9.14
C ALA A 357 -60.92 -13.72 -10.02
N PRO A 358 -60.63 -12.46 -9.65
CA PRO A 358 -59.66 -11.64 -10.36
C PRO A 358 -58.29 -12.31 -10.41
N ASP A 359 -57.62 -12.17 -11.55
CA ASP A 359 -56.25 -12.66 -11.71
C ASP A 359 -55.32 -12.00 -10.69
N LYS A 360 -54.32 -12.77 -10.23
CA LYS A 360 -53.27 -12.25 -9.36
C LYS A 360 -51.92 -12.34 -10.07
N THR A 361 -51.17 -11.24 -10.06
CA THR A 361 -49.85 -11.17 -10.69
C THR A 361 -48.77 -10.84 -9.66
N VAL A 362 -47.67 -11.59 -9.70
CA VAL A 362 -46.42 -11.27 -8.98
C VAL A 362 -45.36 -10.88 -10.01
N THR A 363 -44.66 -9.78 -9.76
CA THR A 363 -43.55 -9.30 -10.58
C THR A 363 -42.26 -9.24 -9.75
N GLY A 364 -41.12 -9.38 -10.40
CA GLY A 364 -39.81 -9.38 -9.75
C GLY A 364 -38.70 -9.68 -10.74
N LEU A 365 -37.50 -9.98 -10.23
CA LEU A 365 -36.40 -10.48 -11.03
C LEU A 365 -36.58 -11.98 -11.29
N ALA A 366 -36.09 -12.46 -12.43
CA ALA A 366 -36.04 -13.88 -12.71
C ALA A 366 -35.20 -14.58 -11.62
N GLY A 367 -35.74 -15.65 -11.04
CA GLY A 367 -35.17 -16.34 -9.89
C GLY A 367 -35.68 -15.87 -8.53
N ASP A 368 -36.43 -14.75 -8.44
CA ASP A 368 -37.10 -14.37 -7.20
C ASP A 368 -38.16 -15.41 -6.83
N ALA A 369 -38.20 -15.77 -5.56
CA ALA A 369 -39.25 -16.63 -5.04
C ALA A 369 -40.57 -15.84 -4.92
N PHE A 370 -41.68 -16.47 -5.29
CA PHE A 370 -43.02 -15.91 -5.06
C PHE A 370 -43.88 -16.87 -4.23
N ASN A 371 -44.80 -16.28 -3.47
CA ASN A 371 -45.84 -16.97 -2.72
C ASN A 371 -47.14 -16.18 -2.89
N LEU A 372 -48.18 -16.84 -3.40
CA LEU A 372 -49.44 -16.23 -3.76
C LEU A 372 -50.60 -17.00 -3.15
N ASP A 373 -51.42 -16.34 -2.33
CA ASP A 373 -52.60 -16.95 -1.70
C ASP A 373 -53.69 -17.27 -2.72
N ILE A 374 -54.24 -18.48 -2.64
CA ILE A 374 -55.39 -18.90 -3.45
C ILE A 374 -56.65 -18.26 -2.84
N PRO A 375 -57.44 -17.51 -3.63
CA PRO A 375 -58.66 -16.88 -3.13
C PRO A 375 -59.71 -17.93 -2.75
N THR A 376 -60.48 -17.64 -1.71
CA THR A 376 -61.70 -18.39 -1.40
C THR A 376 -62.80 -17.98 -2.39
N VAL A 377 -63.42 -18.97 -3.04
CA VAL A 377 -64.52 -18.76 -3.98
C VAL A 377 -65.75 -19.49 -3.44
N ASN A 378 -66.84 -18.77 -3.18
CA ASN A 378 -68.06 -19.36 -2.59
C ASN A 378 -68.67 -20.42 -3.51
N GLY A 379 -68.93 -21.61 -2.96
CA GLY A 379 -69.51 -22.73 -3.71
C GLY A 379 -68.50 -23.54 -4.52
N TYR A 380 -67.21 -23.23 -4.43
CA TYR A 380 -66.14 -23.87 -5.21
C TYR A 380 -64.95 -24.28 -4.32
N THR A 381 -64.22 -25.32 -4.73
CA THR A 381 -62.96 -25.78 -4.12
C THR A 381 -61.86 -25.86 -5.18
N PRO A 382 -60.66 -25.32 -4.94
CA PRO A 382 -59.58 -25.37 -5.91
C PRO A 382 -59.11 -26.81 -6.14
N ASN A 383 -58.61 -27.10 -7.34
CA ASN A 383 -58.08 -28.43 -7.73
C ASN A 383 -56.73 -28.78 -7.09
N THR A 384 -56.41 -28.18 -5.94
CA THR A 384 -55.19 -28.40 -5.17
C THR A 384 -55.52 -28.41 -3.67
N LYS A 385 -54.73 -29.17 -2.90
CA LYS A 385 -54.84 -29.21 -1.43
C LYS A 385 -54.07 -28.09 -0.73
N ASN A 386 -53.25 -27.35 -1.48
CA ASN A 386 -52.48 -26.22 -0.94
C ASN A 386 -53.34 -24.96 -0.94
N ASN A 387 -53.11 -24.06 0.03
CA ASN A 387 -53.79 -22.75 0.08
C ASN A 387 -53.00 -21.64 -0.64
N THR A 388 -51.81 -21.97 -1.14
CA THR A 388 -50.89 -21.04 -1.78
C THR A 388 -50.26 -21.65 -3.03
N ILE A 389 -49.84 -20.80 -3.96
CA ILE A 389 -49.02 -21.14 -5.11
C ILE A 389 -47.62 -20.56 -4.86
N THR A 390 -46.62 -21.42 -4.87
CA THR A 390 -45.21 -21.05 -4.63
C THR A 390 -44.34 -21.45 -5.81
N GLY A 391 -43.32 -20.64 -6.11
CA GLY A 391 -42.36 -20.96 -7.16
C GLY A 391 -41.29 -19.90 -7.28
N TYR A 392 -40.55 -19.94 -8.39
CA TYR A 392 -39.58 -18.92 -8.78
C TYR A 392 -40.04 -18.25 -10.06
N LEU A 393 -39.92 -16.93 -10.14
CA LEU A 393 -40.20 -16.18 -11.37
C LEU A 393 -39.23 -16.59 -12.48
N ARG A 394 -39.74 -16.71 -13.69
CA ARG A 394 -38.93 -16.91 -14.91
C ARG A 394 -38.93 -15.61 -15.69
N ALA A 395 -37.91 -15.41 -16.54
CA ALA A 395 -37.84 -14.24 -17.41
C ALA A 395 -39.10 -14.13 -18.29
N GLY A 396 -39.60 -12.90 -18.44
CA GLY A 396 -40.80 -12.61 -19.23
C GLY A 396 -42.12 -12.87 -18.50
N ALA A 397 -43.23 -12.77 -19.24
CA ALA A 397 -44.56 -13.02 -18.72
C ALA A 397 -44.85 -14.53 -18.71
N ASN A 398 -45.19 -15.06 -17.54
CA ASN A 398 -45.59 -16.44 -17.36
C ASN A 398 -47.00 -16.48 -16.76
N GLU A 399 -47.78 -17.48 -17.16
CA GLU A 399 -49.17 -17.64 -16.75
C GLU A 399 -49.39 -19.05 -16.20
N GLN A 400 -50.28 -19.17 -15.22
CA GLN A 400 -50.74 -20.43 -14.66
C GLN A 400 -52.26 -20.37 -14.45
N THR A 401 -52.96 -21.44 -14.79
CA THR A 401 -54.39 -21.56 -14.52
C THR A 401 -54.63 -22.49 -13.33
N LEU A 402 -55.38 -22.00 -12.34
CA LEU A 402 -55.90 -22.79 -11.24
C LEU A 402 -57.41 -23.01 -11.45
N THR A 403 -57.80 -24.28 -11.57
CA THR A 403 -59.20 -24.66 -11.80
C THR A 403 -59.90 -24.94 -10.48
N PHE A 404 -61.16 -24.54 -10.35
CA PHE A 404 -62.01 -24.86 -9.21
C PHE A 404 -63.16 -25.78 -9.61
N GLU A 405 -63.53 -26.66 -8.69
CA GLU A 405 -64.66 -27.58 -8.80
C GLU A 405 -65.82 -27.13 -7.89
N PRO A 406 -67.09 -27.20 -8.33
CA PRO A 406 -68.24 -26.90 -7.49
C PRO A 406 -68.34 -27.85 -6.30
N ILE A 407 -68.66 -27.31 -5.13
CA ILE A 407 -68.97 -28.09 -3.94
C ILE A 407 -70.29 -28.81 -4.16
N THR A 408 -70.26 -30.13 -4.31
CA THR A 408 -71.46 -30.96 -4.43
C THR A 408 -71.84 -31.52 -3.06
N THR A 409 -72.86 -30.94 -2.44
CA THR A 409 -73.52 -31.53 -1.27
C THR A 409 -74.62 -32.48 -1.71
N HIS A 410 -74.46 -33.77 -1.41
CA HIS A 410 -75.55 -34.73 -1.52
C HIS A 410 -76.49 -34.54 -0.33
N MET A 411 -77.67 -33.93 -0.55
CA MET A 411 -78.74 -33.98 0.44
C MET A 411 -79.42 -35.34 0.36
N ASN A 412 -79.26 -36.16 1.40
CA ASN A 412 -80.15 -37.30 1.64
C ASN A 412 -81.46 -36.76 2.20
N ILE A 413 -82.45 -36.57 1.33
CA ILE A 413 -83.83 -36.30 1.75
C ILE A 413 -84.44 -37.66 2.10
N ILE A 414 -84.58 -37.93 3.40
CA ILE A 414 -85.37 -39.06 3.89
C ILE A 414 -86.81 -38.56 3.98
N TYR A 415 -87.68 -39.09 3.12
CA TYR A 415 -89.12 -38.93 3.31
C TYR A 415 -89.58 -39.99 4.31
N GLN A 416 -90.02 -39.55 5.50
CA GLN A 416 -90.77 -40.38 6.43
C GLN A 416 -92.26 -40.11 6.21
N ASP A 417 -93.06 -41.16 6.18
CA ASP A 417 -94.51 -41.00 6.27
C ASP A 417 -94.92 -40.69 7.71
N GLU A 418 -96.22 -40.46 7.96
CA GLU A 418 -96.75 -40.18 9.29
C GLU A 418 -96.63 -41.35 10.29
N ASN A 419 -96.05 -42.49 9.88
CA ASN A 419 -95.76 -43.65 10.72
C ASN A 419 -94.27 -43.91 10.97
N GLY A 420 -93.36 -43.12 10.37
CA GLY A 420 -91.91 -43.18 10.60
C GLY A 420 -91.12 -43.86 9.49
#